data_AF-A0A7J4V1T4-F1
#
_entry.id   AF-A0A7J4V1T4-F1
#
_cell.length_a   1.000
_cell.length_b   1.000
_cell.length_c   1.000
_cell.angle_alpha   90.00
_cell.angle_beta   90.00
_cell.angle_gamma   90.00
#
_symmetry.space_group_name_H-M   'P 1'
#
loop_
_entity.id
_entity.type
_entity.pdbx_description
1 polymer ?
#
loop_
_entity_poly.entity_id
_entity_poly.type
_entity_poly.pdbx_seq_one_letter_code
_entity_poly.pdbx_strand_id
1 'polypeptide(L)'
;MDLFSLQPGCGCAKPTDAFSPESKTVQGIAGSLGVSPAQVLDIIRCRAHSDQRMAADASAGTAINGMAHDELRVTSNEMLVQNLFSPNGPDEAFRTWEEWYARKTKSA
;
A
#
# COMPACT_ATOMS: atom_id res chain seq x y z
N MET A 1 -20.03 0.39 -8.20
CA MET A 1 -19.22 1.63 -8.14
C MET A 1 -17.79 1.16 -8.06
N ASP A 2 -16.96 1.45 -9.06
CA ASP A 2 -15.59 0.92 -9.09
C ASP A 2 -14.72 1.68 -8.10
N LEU A 3 -13.99 0.94 -7.28
CA LEU A 3 -13.17 1.46 -6.18
C LEU A 3 -11.85 2.08 -6.69
N PHE A 4 -11.40 1.64 -7.86
CA PHE A 4 -10.20 2.12 -8.53
C PHE A 4 -10.49 2.27 -10.02
N SER A 5 -9.89 3.28 -10.65
CA SER A 5 -9.98 3.51 -12.10
C SER A 5 -8.60 3.77 -12.69
N LEU A 6 -8.38 3.29 -13.92
CA LEU A 6 -7.20 3.65 -14.71
C LEU A 6 -7.44 5.03 -15.33
N GLN A 7 -6.64 6.02 -14.95
CA GLN A 7 -6.66 7.31 -15.64
C GLN A 7 -5.88 7.22 -16.97
N PRO A 8 -6.37 7.82 -18.06
CA PRO A 8 -5.63 7.89 -19.32
C PRO A 8 -4.22 8.45 -19.10
N GLY A 9 -3.20 7.74 -19.60
CA GLY A 9 -1.78 8.13 -19.43
C GLY A 9 -1.14 7.76 -18.10
N CYS A 10 -1.86 7.06 -17.21
CA CYS A 10 -1.34 6.59 -15.93
C CYS A 10 -1.27 5.06 -15.92
N GLY A 11 -0.08 4.50 -15.72
CA GLY A 11 0.12 3.04 -15.60
C GLY A 11 -0.34 2.46 -14.27
N CYS A 12 -0.95 3.26 -13.39
CA CYS A 12 -1.48 2.84 -12.10
C CYS A 12 -2.97 3.09 -11.97
N ALA A 13 -3.65 2.14 -11.34
CA ALA A 13 -5.05 2.29 -10.94
C ALA A 13 -5.10 3.28 -9.77
N LYS A 14 -5.85 4.38 -9.94
CA LYS A 14 -6.05 5.38 -8.91
C LYS A 14 -7.35 5.12 -8.16
N PRO A 15 -7.41 5.37 -6.83
CA PRO A 15 -8.66 5.33 -6.10
C PRO A 15 -9.68 6.28 -6.73
N THR A 16 -10.95 5.87 -6.84
CA THR A 16 -12.04 6.77 -7.22
C THR A 16 -12.54 7.56 -6.01
N ASP A 17 -13.40 8.56 -6.24
CA ASP A 17 -14.08 9.32 -5.18
C ASP A 17 -15.04 8.47 -4.32
N ALA A 18 -15.17 7.16 -4.60
CA ALA A 18 -15.90 6.22 -3.76
C ALA A 18 -15.29 6.11 -2.34
N PHE A 19 -14.01 6.47 -2.17
CA PHE A 19 -13.34 6.62 -0.89
C PHE A 19 -12.96 8.08 -0.63
N SER A 20 -13.97 8.91 -0.35
CA SER A 20 -13.75 10.26 0.16
C SER A 20 -13.72 10.29 1.70
N PRO A 21 -13.16 11.33 2.33
CA PRO A 21 -13.21 11.51 3.79
C PRO A 21 -14.64 11.54 4.37
N GLU A 22 -15.62 11.89 3.54
CA GLU A 22 -17.05 11.97 3.88
C GLU A 22 -17.76 10.61 3.79
N SER A 23 -17.10 9.58 3.23
CA SER A 23 -17.66 8.24 3.13
C SER A 23 -17.91 7.66 4.52
N LYS A 24 -19.13 7.15 4.75
CA LYS A 24 -19.50 6.47 6.00
C LYS A 24 -18.54 5.33 6.35
N THR A 25 -18.03 4.61 5.34
CA THR A 25 -17.06 3.54 5.53
C THR A 25 -15.73 4.09 6.05
N VAL A 26 -15.22 5.14 5.41
CA VAL A 26 -13.94 5.77 5.81
C VAL A 26 -14.06 6.37 7.22
N GLN A 27 -15.18 7.06 7.51
CA GLN A 27 -15.45 7.61 8.83
C GLN A 27 -15.61 6.53 9.90
N GLY A 28 -16.28 5.42 9.57
CA GLY A 28 -16.42 4.28 10.47
C GLY A 28 -15.06 3.67 10.84
N ILE A 29 -14.21 3.43 9.84
CA ILE A 29 -12.84 2.94 10.05
C ILE A 29 -12.03 3.92 10.89
N ALA A 30 -12.07 5.21 10.53
CA ALA A 30 -11.38 6.27 11.25
C ALA A 30 -11.78 6.31 12.72
N GLY A 31 -13.09 6.23 13.01
CA GLY A 31 -13.63 6.19 14.36
C GLY A 31 -13.20 4.94 15.14
N SER A 32 -13.22 3.75 14.52
CA SER A 32 -12.79 2.51 15.17
C SER A 32 -11.29 2.47 15.48
N LEU A 33 -10.48 3.10 14.64
CA LEU A 33 -9.02 3.11 14.78
C LEU A 33 -8.48 4.32 15.55
N GLY A 34 -9.32 5.31 15.85
CA GLY A 34 -8.91 6.54 16.54
C GLY A 34 -8.01 7.44 15.70
N VAL A 35 -8.15 7.40 14.36
CA VAL A 35 -7.36 8.20 13.41
C VAL A 35 -8.26 9.12 12.59
N SER A 36 -7.69 10.04 11.81
CA SER A 36 -8.49 10.89 10.92
C SER A 36 -8.93 10.13 9.65
N PRO A 37 -10.08 10.47 9.05
CA PRO A 37 -10.48 9.94 7.74
C PRO A 37 -9.43 10.14 6.64
N ALA A 38 -8.71 11.27 6.64
CA ALA A 38 -7.62 11.52 5.72
C ALA A 38 -6.49 10.49 5.88
N GLN A 39 -6.10 10.22 7.13
CA GLN A 39 -5.08 9.21 7.43
C GLN A 39 -5.51 7.80 6.99
N VAL A 40 -6.80 7.46 7.08
CA VAL A 40 -7.32 6.18 6.52
C VAL A 40 -7.11 6.11 5.01
N LEU A 41 -7.37 7.20 4.28
CA LEU A 41 -7.14 7.24 2.84
C LEU A 41 -5.66 7.11 2.50
N ASP A 42 -4.77 7.72 3.28
CA ASP A 42 -3.32 7.61 3.09
C ASP A 42 -2.83 6.18 3.35
N ILE A 43 -3.38 5.50 4.37
CA ILE A 43 -3.13 4.07 4.61
C ILE A 43 -3.55 3.21 3.41
N ILE A 44 -4.75 3.44 2.88
CA ILE A 44 -5.28 2.73 1.71
C ILE A 44 -4.38 2.97 0.48
N ARG A 45 -3.98 4.22 0.25
CA ARG A 45 -3.10 4.59 -0.87
C ARG A 45 -1.72 3.93 -0.76
N CYS A 46 -1.09 4.01 0.42
CA CYS A 46 0.20 3.37 0.67
C CYS A 46 0.12 1.87 0.36
N ARG A 47 -0.92 1.19 0.88
CA ARG A 47 -1.12 -0.23 0.66
C ARG A 47 -1.35 -0.57 -0.82
N ALA A 48 -2.26 0.14 -1.48
CA ALA A 48 -2.56 -0.10 -2.89
C ALA A 48 -1.32 0.11 -3.78
N HIS A 49 -0.51 1.14 -3.48
CA HIS A 49 0.72 1.40 -4.19
C HIS A 49 1.74 0.26 -4.02
N SER A 50 1.97 -0.19 -2.78
CA SER A 50 2.86 -1.31 -2.48
C SER A 50 2.44 -2.59 -3.20
N ASP A 51 1.15 -2.94 -3.15
CA ASP A 51 0.61 -4.11 -3.83
C ASP A 51 0.78 -4.01 -5.36
N GLN A 52 0.51 -2.84 -5.94
CA GLN A 52 0.67 -2.64 -7.38
C GLN A 52 2.13 -2.78 -7.82
N ARG A 53 3.07 -2.18 -7.07
CA ARG A 53 4.50 -2.28 -7.39
C ARG A 53 4.98 -3.73 -7.34
N MET A 54 4.57 -4.48 -6.30
CA MET A 54 4.90 -5.90 -6.19
C MET A 54 4.33 -6.73 -7.35
N ALA A 55 3.09 -6.48 -7.76
CA ALA A 55 2.47 -7.16 -8.89
C ALA A 55 3.16 -6.83 -10.23
N ALA A 56 3.57 -5.56 -10.41
CA ALA A 56 4.30 -5.13 -11.60
C ALA A 56 5.68 -5.79 -11.68
N ASP A 57 6.44 -5.81 -10.58
CA ASP A 57 7.75 -6.46 -10.50
C ASP A 57 7.66 -7.97 -10.70
N ALA A 58 6.62 -8.62 -10.16
CA ALA A 58 6.35 -10.04 -10.41
C ALA A 58 6.05 -10.32 -11.89
N SER A 59 5.26 -9.46 -12.54
CA SER A 59 4.94 -9.57 -13.98
C SER A 59 6.15 -9.29 -14.87
N ALA A 60 7.07 -8.43 -14.42
CA ALA A 60 8.31 -8.09 -15.12
C ALA A 60 9.43 -9.13 -14.92
N GLY A 61 9.23 -10.15 -14.08
CA GLY A 61 10.24 -11.16 -13.77
C GLY A 61 11.42 -10.62 -12.95
N THR A 62 11.21 -9.53 -12.19
CA THR A 62 12.23 -8.96 -11.31
C THR A 62 12.68 -10.02 -10.30
N ALA A 63 14.00 -10.25 -10.22
CA ALA A 63 14.57 -11.23 -9.31
C ALA A 63 14.37 -10.79 -7.85
N ILE A 64 13.69 -11.64 -7.09
CA ILE A 64 13.46 -11.44 -5.66
C ILE A 64 14.44 -12.39 -4.95
N ASN A 65 15.30 -11.85 -4.11
CA ASN A 65 16.40 -12.59 -3.48
C ASN A 65 15.89 -13.77 -2.63
N GLY A 66 15.78 -14.96 -3.24
CA GLY A 66 15.56 -16.24 -2.57
C GLY A 66 14.19 -16.43 -1.91
N MET A 67 13.24 -15.50 -2.06
CA MET A 67 11.92 -15.60 -1.45
C MET A 67 10.86 -16.01 -2.48
N ALA A 68 9.99 -16.94 -2.09
CA ALA A 68 8.79 -17.21 -2.86
C ALA A 68 7.88 -15.97 -2.87
N HIS A 69 7.14 -15.75 -3.97
CA HIS A 69 6.28 -14.58 -4.13
C HIS A 69 5.25 -14.43 -2.99
N ASP A 70 4.68 -15.54 -2.53
CA ASP A 70 3.73 -15.53 -1.41
C ASP A 70 4.39 -15.16 -0.08
N GLU A 71 5.60 -15.65 0.17
CA GLU A 71 6.36 -15.30 1.37
C GLU A 71 6.68 -13.80 1.39
N LEU A 72 7.12 -13.25 0.26
CA LEU A 72 7.37 -11.83 0.11
C LEU A 72 6.11 -10.99 0.36
N ARG A 73 4.96 -11.42 -0.16
CA ARG A 73 3.67 -10.75 0.05
C ARG A 73 3.25 -10.77 1.52
N VAL A 74 3.46 -11.89 2.22
CA VAL A 74 3.17 -11.99 3.66
C VAL A 74 4.07 -11.04 4.46
N THR A 75 5.40 -11.10 4.26
CA THR A 75 6.34 -10.22 4.98
C THR A 75 6.10 -8.75 4.69
N SER A 76 5.78 -8.40 3.43
CA SER A 76 5.38 -7.05 3.03
C SER A 76 4.19 -6.55 3.85
N ASN A 77 3.15 -7.38 3.99
CA ASN A 77 1.95 -7.03 4.73
C ASN A 77 2.21 -6.87 6.23
N GLU A 78 2.99 -7.77 6.82
CA GLU A 78 3.34 -7.70 8.24
C GLU A 78 4.11 -6.42 8.55
N MET A 79 5.11 -6.08 7.73
CA MET A 79 5.87 -4.84 7.89
C MET A 79 4.98 -3.60 7.78
N LEU A 80 4.11 -3.53 6.77
CA LEU A 80 3.22 -2.39 6.59
C LEU A 80 2.23 -2.28 7.76
N VAL A 81 1.59 -3.36 8.17
CA VAL A 81 0.60 -3.35 9.28
C VAL A 81 1.21 -2.88 10.60
N GLN A 82 2.46 -3.25 10.89
CA GLN A 82 3.16 -2.82 12.10
C GLN A 82 3.42 -1.30 12.14
N ASN A 83 3.52 -0.64 10.99
CA ASN A 83 3.95 0.75 10.91
C ASN A 83 2.84 1.73 10.48
N LEU A 84 1.83 1.26 9.72
CA LEU A 84 0.76 2.11 9.16
C LEU A 84 -0.09 2.81 10.23
N PHE A 85 -0.17 2.22 11.42
CA PHE A 85 -0.93 2.75 12.56
C PHE A 85 -0.01 3.34 13.64
N SER A 86 1.27 3.50 13.36
CA SER A 86 2.22 4.11 14.30
C SER A 86 2.01 5.62 14.41
N PRO A 87 2.52 6.27 15.48
CA PRO A 87 2.42 7.73 15.65
C PRO A 87 3.06 8.54 14.51
N ASN A 88 4.03 7.96 13.81
CA ASN A 88 4.72 8.61 12.70
C ASN A 88 3.92 8.54 11.38
N GLY A 89 2.84 7.76 11.36
CA GLY A 89 1.87 7.75 10.29
C GLY A 89 2.28 6.94 9.04
N PRO A 90 1.43 7.00 7.98
CA PRO A 90 1.55 6.13 6.81
C PRO A 90 2.78 6.41 5.95
N ASP A 91 3.24 7.67 5.88
CA ASP A 91 4.40 8.06 5.07
C ASP A 91 5.70 7.39 5.55
N GLU A 92 5.91 7.33 6.87
CA GLU A 92 7.07 6.65 7.43
C GLU A 92 6.99 5.12 7.24
N ALA A 93 5.79 4.56 7.39
CA ALA A 93 5.55 3.15 7.11
C ALA A 93 5.89 2.82 5.65
N PHE A 94 5.48 3.69 4.72
CA PHE A 94 5.76 3.53 3.30
C PHE A 94 7.27 3.63 3.01
N ARG A 95 7.96 4.64 3.54
CA ARG A 95 9.42 4.78 3.40
C ARG A 95 10.17 3.54 3.91
N THR A 96 9.79 3.05 5.08
CA THR A 96 10.40 1.84 5.69
C THR A 96 10.18 0.62 4.81
N TRP A 97 8.97 0.48 4.25
CA TRP A 97 8.63 -0.57 3.31
C TRP A 97 9.45 -0.47 2.02
N GLU A 98 9.60 0.72 1.44
CA GLU A 98 10.39 0.92 0.21
C GLU A 98 11.85 0.53 0.40
N GLU A 99 12.45 0.93 1.52
CA GLU A 99 13.82 0.56 1.88
C GLU A 99 13.97 -0.96 2.03
N TRP A 100 13.01 -1.62 2.69
CA TRP A 100 13.00 -3.08 2.81
C TRP A 100 12.82 -3.78 1.46
N TYR A 101 11.84 -3.34 0.68
CA TYR A 101 11.51 -3.95 -0.60
C TYR A 101 12.67 -3.81 -1.58
N ALA A 102 13.31 -2.64 -1.64
CA ALA A 102 14.51 -2.42 -2.45
C ALA A 102 15.68 -3.34 -2.06
N ARG A 103 15.86 -3.69 -0.78
CA ARG A 103 16.87 -4.67 -0.35
C ARG A 103 16.54 -6.10 -0.82
N LYS A 104 15.26 -6.41 -1.02
CA LYS A 104 14.81 -7.73 -1.47
C LYS A 104 14.82 -7.89 -2.99
N THR A 105 14.70 -6.79 -3.73
CA THR A 105 14.65 -6.78 -5.20
C THR A 105 15.93 -6.29 -5.88
N LYS A 106 16.87 -5.68 -5.15
CA LYS A 106 18.22 -5.43 -5.68
C LYS A 106 19.01 -6.74 -5.74
N SER A 107 19.43 -7.12 -6.94
CA SER A 107 20.42 -8.17 -7.19
C SER A 107 21.70 -7.87 -6.39
N ALA A 108 22.25 -8.89 -5.74
CA ALA A 108 23.64 -8.89 -5.30
C ALA A 108 24.59 -8.81 -6.51
#